data_AF-A0A2V8P2T2-F1
#
_entry.id   AF-A0A2V8P2T2-F1
#
_cell.length_a   1.000
_cell.length_b   1.000
_cell.length_c   1.000
_cell.angle_alpha   90.00
_cell.angle_beta   90.00
_cell.angle_gamma   90.00
#
_symmetry.space_group_name_H-M   'P 1'
#
loop_
_entity.id
_entity.type
_entity.pdbx_description
1 polymer ?
#
loop_
_entity_poly.entity_id
_entity_poly.type
_entity_poly.pdbx_seq_one_letter_code
_entity_poly.pdbx_strand_id
1 'polypeptide(L)'
;MPQKVKIKAILKNALNIKTVWEANPDFKMGDVLLNDFTTIYDAAEGLAEEYSRKRVELTGVKNNRDDKAQELNRLITRFRSGMRAYYGPDSAQYGQSGATRASARKSPKRKSKIAKGGQHNRSSVQSTAPGFSGSRTD
;
A
#
# COMPACT_ATOMS: atom_id res chain seq x y z
N MET A 1 10.54 -24.84 3.77
CA MET A 1 9.66 -23.93 3.01
C MET A 1 9.14 -24.68 1.80
N PRO A 2 7.82 -24.81 1.59
CA PRO A 2 7.30 -25.45 0.39
C PRO A 2 7.74 -24.67 -0.86
N GLN A 3 8.16 -25.39 -1.90
CA GLN A 3 8.65 -24.81 -3.14
C GLN A 3 7.51 -24.11 -3.90
N LYS A 4 7.78 -22.94 -4.50
CA LYS A 4 6.78 -22.25 -5.33
C LYS A 4 6.47 -23.07 -6.57
N VAL A 5 5.26 -23.62 -6.63
CA VAL A 5 4.76 -24.36 -7.79
C VAL A 5 4.52 -23.39 -8.96
N LYS A 6 5.13 -23.67 -10.11
CA LYS A 6 4.96 -22.88 -11.35
C LYS A 6 3.71 -23.34 -12.12
N ILE A 7 2.52 -23.16 -11.53
CA ILE A 7 1.27 -23.77 -12.02
C ILE A 7 1.00 -23.51 -13.51
N LYS A 8 1.23 -22.29 -14.00
CA LYS A 8 1.03 -21.94 -15.43
C LYS A 8 1.94 -22.75 -16.37
N ALA A 9 3.20 -22.97 -15.97
CA ALA A 9 4.15 -23.73 -16.78
C ALA A 9 3.78 -25.23 -16.77
N ILE A 10 3.33 -25.74 -15.62
CA ILE A 10 2.87 -27.12 -15.46
C ILE A 10 1.64 -27.38 -16.33
N LEU A 11 0.60 -26.52 -16.23
CA LEU A 11 -0.62 -26.65 -17.04
C LEU A 11 -0.31 -26.57 -18.55
N LYS A 12 0.56 -25.65 -18.97
CA LYS A 12 0.99 -25.55 -20.37
C LYS A 12 1.66 -26.85 -20.85
N ASN A 13 2.59 -27.39 -20.06
CA ASN A 13 3.26 -28.64 -20.42
C ASN A 13 2.27 -29.82 -20.42
N ALA A 14 1.37 -29.88 -19.45
CA ALA A 14 0.37 -30.93 -19.35
C ALA A 14 -0.61 -30.91 -20.53
N LEU A 15 -1.03 -29.72 -20.97
CA LEU A 15 -1.85 -29.57 -22.18
C LEU A 15 -1.13 -30.10 -23.43
N ASN A 16 0.14 -29.75 -23.62
CA ASN A 16 0.93 -30.26 -24.74
C ASN A 16 1.03 -31.80 -24.70
N ILE A 17 1.26 -32.38 -23.52
CA ILE A 17 1.34 -33.83 -23.33
C ILE A 17 -0.03 -34.48 -23.62
N LYS A 18 -1.13 -33.91 -23.11
CA LYS A 18 -2.50 -34.36 -23.36
C LYS A 18 -2.77 -34.45 -24.86
N THR A 19 -2.48 -33.37 -25.60
CA THR A 19 -2.66 -33.32 -27.06
C THR A 19 -1.83 -34.38 -27.79
N VAL A 20 -0.56 -34.56 -27.42
CA VAL A 20 0.29 -35.59 -28.03
C VAL A 20 -0.24 -36.99 -27.71
N TRP A 21 -0.66 -37.25 -26.48
CA TRP A 21 -1.14 -38.57 -26.08
C TRP A 21 -2.50 -38.91 -26.73
N GLU A 22 -3.41 -37.93 -26.83
CA GLU A 22 -4.67 -38.07 -27.58
C GLU A 22 -4.44 -38.39 -29.07
N ALA A 23 -3.39 -37.83 -29.68
CA ALA A 23 -3.03 -38.09 -31.07
C ALA A 23 -2.34 -39.46 -31.28
N ASN A 24 -1.91 -40.14 -30.21
CA ASN A 24 -1.17 -41.39 -30.26
C ASN A 24 -1.86 -42.46 -29.37
N PRO A 25 -3.01 -43.02 -29.79
CA PRO A 25 -3.83 -43.91 -28.95
C PRO A 25 -3.14 -45.24 -28.59
N ASP A 26 -2.17 -45.66 -29.39
CA ASP A 26 -1.38 -46.88 -29.18
C ASP A 26 -0.30 -46.69 -28.11
N PHE A 27 0.06 -45.45 -27.77
CA PHE A 27 1.05 -45.16 -26.74
C PHE A 27 0.51 -45.52 -25.34
N LYS A 28 1.27 -46.33 -24.60
CA LYS A 28 0.97 -46.75 -23.22
C LYS A 28 2.06 -46.26 -22.27
N MET A 29 1.66 -45.76 -21.11
CA MET A 29 2.57 -45.28 -20.06
C MET A 29 2.41 -46.11 -18.78
N GLY A 30 2.90 -47.35 -18.80
CA GLY A 30 2.74 -48.27 -17.67
C GLY A 30 1.29 -48.35 -17.23
N ASP A 31 1.06 -48.11 -15.93
CA ASP A 31 -0.28 -48.16 -15.32
C ASP A 31 -1.06 -46.84 -15.43
N VAL A 32 -0.45 -45.76 -15.93
CA VAL A 32 -1.12 -44.45 -16.04
C VAL A 32 -1.92 -44.40 -17.33
N LEU A 33 -3.23 -44.25 -17.20
CA LEU A 33 -4.14 -44.09 -18.34
C LEU A 33 -4.26 -42.62 -18.74
N LEU A 34 -4.50 -42.37 -20.03
CA LEU A 34 -4.79 -41.03 -20.56
C LEU A 34 -5.97 -40.37 -19.82
N ASN A 35 -6.96 -41.17 -19.42
CA ASN A 35 -8.11 -40.69 -18.66
C ASN A 35 -7.72 -40.17 -17.27
N ASP A 36 -6.81 -40.86 -16.57
CA ASP A 36 -6.34 -40.44 -15.25
C ASP A 36 -5.54 -39.14 -15.36
N PHE A 37 -4.66 -39.06 -16.36
CA PHE A 37 -3.91 -37.85 -16.66
C PHE A 37 -4.84 -36.66 -16.96
N THR A 38 -5.85 -36.88 -17.81
CA THR A 38 -6.83 -35.84 -18.19
C THR A 38 -7.64 -35.38 -16.98
N THR A 39 -8.09 -36.32 -16.14
CA THR A 39 -8.83 -35.99 -14.91
C THR A 39 -8.01 -35.10 -13.98
N ILE A 40 -6.71 -35.39 -13.82
CA ILE A 40 -5.81 -34.58 -12.99
C ILE A 40 -5.56 -33.21 -13.64
N TYR A 41 -5.38 -33.16 -14.96
CA TYR A 41 -5.23 -31.91 -15.70
C TYR A 41 -6.44 -30.99 -15.52
N ASP A 42 -7.65 -31.49 -15.77
CA ASP A 42 -8.89 -30.72 -15.67
C ASP A 42 -9.12 -30.22 -14.24
N ALA A 43 -8.84 -31.08 -13.24
CA ALA A 43 -8.92 -30.69 -11.83
C ALA A 43 -7.91 -29.58 -11.48
N ALA A 44 -6.67 -29.69 -11.96
CA ALA A 44 -5.64 -28.69 -11.72
C ALA A 44 -5.95 -27.34 -12.39
N GLU A 45 -6.50 -27.38 -13.61
CA GLU A 45 -6.96 -26.20 -14.34
C GLU A 45 -8.12 -25.52 -13.61
N GLY A 46 -9.17 -26.28 -13.26
CA GLY A 46 -10.32 -25.76 -12.53
C GLY A 46 -9.96 -25.12 -11.19
N LEU A 47 -9.05 -25.73 -10.42
CA LEU A 47 -8.54 -25.16 -9.17
C LEU A 47 -7.70 -23.90 -9.40
N ALA A 48 -6.93 -23.82 -10.48
CA ALA A 48 -6.16 -22.64 -10.83
C ALA A 48 -7.08 -21.45 -11.17
N GLU A 49 -8.17 -21.70 -11.89
CA GLU A 49 -9.19 -20.70 -12.18
C GLU A 49 -9.93 -20.24 -10.92
N GLU A 50 -10.36 -21.18 -10.08
CA GLU A 50 -11.04 -20.89 -8.82
C GLU A 50 -10.17 -20.03 -7.90
N TYR A 51 -8.88 -20.38 -7.79
CA TYR A 51 -7.91 -19.60 -7.05
C TYR A 51 -7.78 -18.18 -7.61
N SER A 52 -7.75 -18.02 -8.94
CA SER A 52 -7.71 -16.71 -9.59
C SER A 52 -8.94 -15.87 -9.23
N ARG A 53 -10.15 -16.45 -9.30
CA ARG A 53 -11.41 -15.79 -8.91
C ARG A 53 -11.37 -15.34 -7.45
N LYS A 54 -11.03 -16.26 -6.53
CA LYS A 54 -10.90 -15.97 -5.09
C LYS A 54 -9.89 -14.87 -4.80
N ARG A 55 -8.80 -14.77 -5.57
CA ARG A 55 -7.83 -13.66 -5.42
C ARG A 55 -8.42 -12.31 -5.78
N VAL A 56 -9.27 -12.24 -6.80
CA VAL A 56 -9.96 -11.00 -7.18
C VAL A 56 -10.95 -10.60 -6.09
N GLU A 57 -11.77 -11.54 -5.62
CA GLU A 57 -12.71 -11.31 -4.52
C GLU A 57 -12.00 -10.83 -3.25
N LEU A 58 -10.91 -11.50 -2.87
CA LEU A 58 -10.10 -11.12 -1.71
C LEU A 58 -9.51 -9.72 -1.86
N THR A 59 -9.12 -9.33 -3.08
CA THR A 59 -8.62 -7.98 -3.36
C THR A 59 -9.73 -6.95 -3.15
N GLY A 60 -10.95 -7.22 -3.63
CA GLY A 60 -12.11 -6.36 -3.39
C GLY A 60 -12.43 -6.21 -1.90
N VAL A 61 -12.51 -7.33 -1.16
CA VAL A 61 -12.75 -7.33 0.29
C VAL A 61 -11.66 -6.56 1.03
N LYS A 62 -10.40 -6.75 0.65
CA LYS A 62 -9.26 -6.05 1.25
C LYS A 62 -9.39 -4.54 1.05
N ASN A 63 -9.64 -4.08 -0.16
CA ASN A 63 -9.78 -2.65 -0.46
C ASN A 63 -10.92 -2.03 0.35
N ASN A 64 -12.10 -2.66 0.35
CA ASN A 64 -13.25 -2.18 1.12
C ASN A 64 -12.96 -2.11 2.63
N ARG A 65 -12.29 -3.12 3.18
CA ARG A 65 -11.87 -3.13 4.59
C ARG A 65 -10.92 -1.97 4.89
N ASP A 66 -9.92 -1.77 4.04
CA ASP A 66 -8.89 -0.75 4.25
C ASP A 66 -9.49 0.66 4.13
N ASP A 67 -10.40 0.88 3.18
CA ASP A 67 -11.14 2.14 3.03
C ASP A 67 -12.01 2.44 4.26
N LYS A 68 -12.75 1.45 4.76
CA LYS A 68 -13.58 1.61 5.96
C LYS A 68 -12.74 1.83 7.22
N ALA A 69 -11.59 1.19 7.33
CA ALA A 69 -10.65 1.43 8.44
C ALA A 69 -10.11 2.87 8.41
N GLN A 70 -9.80 3.40 7.23
CA GLN A 70 -9.38 4.80 7.08
C GLN A 70 -10.49 5.79 7.44
N GLU A 71 -11.71 5.54 6.98
CA GLU A 71 -12.89 6.35 7.32
C GLU A 71 -13.11 6.38 8.84
N LEU A 72 -13.10 5.20 9.48
CA LEU A 72 -13.25 5.08 10.93
C LEU A 72 -12.14 5.82 11.68
N ASN A 73 -10.88 5.75 11.22
CA ASN A 73 -9.78 6.45 11.87
C ASN A 73 -9.93 7.99 11.82
N ARG A 74 -10.47 8.52 10.71
CA ARG A 74 -10.81 9.95 10.60
C ARG A 74 -11.87 10.33 11.62
N LEU A 75 -12.92 9.51 11.76
CA LEU A 75 -13.98 9.72 12.76
C LEU A 75 -13.45 9.65 14.20
N ILE A 76 -12.59 8.68 14.51
CA ILE A 76 -11.93 8.58 15.83
C ILE A 76 -11.15 9.86 16.16
N THR A 77 -10.40 10.39 15.18
CA THR A 77 -9.62 11.62 15.36
C THR A 77 -10.53 12.83 15.61
N ARG A 78 -11.62 12.94 14.83
CA ARG A 78 -12.62 14.01 15.00
C ARG A 78 -13.31 13.92 16.36
N PHE A 79 -13.73 12.72 16.76
CA PHE A 79 -14.36 12.45 18.04
C PHE A 79 -13.46 12.88 19.20
N ARG A 80 -12.19 12.46 19.22
CA ARG A 80 -11.22 12.87 20.25
C ARG A 80 -11.02 14.38 20.28
N SER A 81 -11.02 15.04 19.13
CA SER A 81 -10.91 16.49 19.06
C SER A 81 -12.14 17.19 19.64
N GLY A 82 -13.34 16.66 19.37
CA GLY A 82 -14.60 17.14 19.97
C GLY A 82 -14.63 16.95 21.49
N MET A 83 -14.22 15.78 21.99
CA MET A 83 -14.11 15.50 23.43
C MET A 83 -13.14 16.47 24.11
N ARG A 84 -12.00 16.77 23.47
CA ARG A 84 -11.05 17.78 23.96
C ARG A 84 -11.68 19.17 24.03
N ALA A 85 -12.44 19.56 23.00
CA ALA A 85 -13.06 20.87 22.92
C ALA A 85 -14.17 21.06 23.96
N TYR A 86 -15.01 20.03 24.16
CA TYR A 86 -16.17 20.12 25.04
C TYR A 86 -15.82 19.92 26.53
N TYR A 87 -15.07 18.86 26.87
CA TYR A 87 -14.74 18.54 28.26
C TYR A 87 -13.39 19.12 28.72
N GLY A 88 -12.56 19.57 27.79
CA GLY A 88 -11.22 20.06 28.07
C GLY A 88 -10.13 18.97 27.96
N PRO A 89 -8.85 19.39 27.80
CA PRO A 89 -7.74 18.51 27.45
C PRO A 89 -7.20 17.62 28.59
N ASP A 90 -7.62 17.85 29.84
CA ASP A 90 -7.25 17.05 31.01
C ASP A 90 -8.41 16.27 31.63
N SER A 91 -9.59 16.31 30.99
CA SER A 91 -10.80 15.65 31.50
C SER A 91 -10.70 14.12 31.50
N ALA A 92 -11.49 13.50 32.38
CA ALA A 92 -11.60 12.05 32.47
C ALA A 92 -12.12 11.44 31.17
N GLN A 93 -13.15 12.06 30.60
CA GLN A 93 -13.82 11.66 29.37
C GLN A 93 -12.88 11.74 28.16
N TYR A 94 -12.05 12.79 28.07
CA TYR A 94 -11.02 12.87 27.03
C TYR A 94 -10.00 11.74 27.16
N GLY A 95 -9.54 11.42 28.37
CA GLY A 95 -8.64 10.28 28.62
C GLY A 95 -9.26 8.91 28.25
N GLN A 96 -10.52 8.69 28.63
CA GLN A 96 -11.25 7.45 28.36
C GLN A 96 -11.45 7.18 26.85
N SER A 97 -11.44 8.22 26.01
CA SER A 97 -11.45 8.07 24.54
C SER A 97 -10.15 7.45 23.95
N GLY A 98 -9.18 7.08 24.81
CA GLY A 98 -7.87 6.59 24.43
C GLY A 98 -6.90 7.70 23.99
N ALA A 99 -7.21 8.96 24.29
CA ALA A 99 -6.34 10.08 24.01
C ALA A 99 -5.49 10.46 25.24
N THR A 100 -4.26 10.94 25.02
CA THR A 100 -3.39 11.38 26.11
C THR A 100 -3.81 12.76 26.61
N ARG A 101 -4.13 12.85 27.90
CA ARG A 101 -4.40 14.11 28.63
C ARG A 101 -3.20 15.05 28.58
N ALA A 102 -3.41 16.37 28.59
CA ALA A 102 -2.32 17.35 28.44
C ALA A 102 -1.26 17.26 29.54
N SER A 103 -1.69 17.11 30.79
CA SER A 103 -0.84 16.84 31.97
C SER A 103 0.06 15.61 31.82
N ALA A 104 -0.38 14.59 31.08
CA ALA A 104 0.36 13.36 30.84
C ALA A 104 1.21 13.40 29.55
N ARG A 105 1.13 14.47 28.75
CA ARG A 105 1.92 14.60 27.52
C ARG A 105 3.33 15.05 27.82
N LYS A 106 4.30 14.41 27.17
CA LYS A 106 5.70 14.85 27.18
C LYS A 106 5.82 16.21 26.48
N SER A 107 6.46 17.18 27.12
CA SER A 107 6.74 18.49 26.51
C SER A 107 7.64 18.34 25.28
N PRO A 108 7.34 19.03 24.16
CA PRO A 108 8.23 19.04 23.00
C PRO A 108 9.60 19.61 23.36
N LYS A 109 10.68 18.85 23.15
CA LYS A 109 12.04 19.39 23.27
C LYS A 109 12.35 20.23 22.03
N ARG A 110 12.50 21.56 22.18
CA ARG A 110 13.05 22.40 21.11
C ARG A 110 14.54 22.08 20.95
N LYS A 111 14.97 21.69 19.74
CA LYS A 111 16.41 21.65 19.44
C LYS A 111 16.93 23.10 19.44
N SER A 112 17.84 23.42 20.35
CA SER A 112 18.56 24.70 20.29
C SER A 112 19.37 24.74 19.01
N LYS A 113 19.09 25.73 18.16
CA LYS A 113 19.90 26.03 16.98
C LYS A 113 21.20 26.64 17.49
N ILE A 114 22.25 25.85 17.64
CA ILE A 114 23.59 26.38 17.89
C ILE A 114 23.94 27.23 16.66
N ALA A 115 23.94 28.55 16.85
CA ALA A 115 24.41 29.50 15.86
C ALA A 115 25.93 29.30 15.70
N LYS A 116 26.34 28.49 14.72
CA LYS A 116 27.73 28.56 14.23
C LYS A 116 27.82 29.77 13.32
N GLY A 117 28.44 30.84 13.83
CA GLY A 117 28.91 31.95 13.03
C GLY A 117 29.85 31.43 11.94
N GLY A 118 29.44 31.61 10.69
CA GLY A 118 30.26 31.40 9.50
C GLY A 118 30.20 32.68 8.69
N GLN A 119 31.27 33.46 8.74
CA GLN A 119 31.49 34.64 7.91
C GLN A 119 31.40 34.22 6.45
N HIS A 120 30.41 34.74 5.71
CA HIS A 120 30.49 34.79 4.26
C HIS A 120 30.83 36.22 3.85
N ASN A 121 32.07 36.34 3.42
CA ASN A 121 32.71 37.48 2.79
C ASN A 121 31.82 38.02 1.66
N ARG A 122 31.24 39.21 1.83
CA ARG A 122 30.60 39.95 0.74
C ARG A 122 31.66 40.81 0.07
N SER A 123 32.29 40.27 -0.96
CA SER A 123 33.09 41.04 -1.90
C SER A 123 32.19 41.99 -2.68
N SER A 124 32.47 43.27 -2.52
CA SER A 124 31.95 44.42 -3.25
C SER A 124 32.20 44.32 -4.76
N VAL A 125 31.14 44.52 -5.56
CA VAL A 125 31.27 45.06 -6.92
C VAL A 125 30.20 46.14 -7.11
N GLN A 126 30.68 47.25 -7.65
CA GLN A 126 30.04 48.56 -7.78
C GLN A 126 28.78 48.61 -8.64
N SER A 127 27.84 49.44 -8.17
CA SER A 127 27.08 50.47 -8.90
C SER A 127 27.40 50.69 -10.38
N THR A 128 26.37 50.63 -11.23
CA THR A 128 25.95 51.77 -12.09
C THR A 128 24.47 51.61 -12.47
N ALA A 129 23.67 52.63 -12.16
CA ALA A 129 22.30 52.79 -12.63
C ALA A 129 22.27 53.34 -14.07
N PRO A 130 21.17 53.12 -14.81
CA PRO A 130 20.64 54.15 -15.68
C PRO A 130 19.21 54.51 -15.29
N GLY A 131 18.95 55.82 -15.24
CA GLY A 131 17.66 56.39 -14.90
C GLY A 131 16.57 56.06 -15.92
N PHE A 132 15.34 56.06 -15.43
CA PHE A 132 14.16 56.11 -16.28
C PHE A 132 13.26 57.25 -15.77
N SER A 133 13.28 58.36 -16.51
CA SER A 133 12.29 59.43 -16.43
C SER A 133 11.02 58.97 -17.13
N GLY A 134 9.88 59.06 -16.47
CA GLY A 134 8.58 58.80 -17.09
C GLY A 134 7.47 59.34 -16.21
N SER A 135 6.97 60.49 -16.60
CA SER A 135 6.03 61.37 -15.91
C SER A 135 4.65 60.78 -15.64
N ARG A 136 4.14 61.17 -14.48
CA ARG A 136 2.74 61.18 -14.06
C ARG A 136 1.96 62.17 -14.93
N THR A 137 0.82 61.78 -15.48
CA THR A 137 -0.29 62.68 -15.80
C THR A 137 -1.60 61.93 -15.54
N ASP A 138 -2.40 62.56 -14.68
CA ASP A 138 -3.85 62.52 -14.42
C ASP A 138 -4.73 61.48 -15.12
#